data_AF-A0AA42B8P5-F1
#
_entry.id   AF-A0AA42B8P5-F1
#
_cell.length_a   1.000
_cell.length_b   1.000
_cell.length_c   1.000
_cell.angle_alpha   90.00
_cell.angle_beta   90.00
_cell.angle_gamma   90.00
#
_symmetry.space_group_name_H-M   'P 1'
#
loop_
_entity.id
_entity.type
_entity.pdbx_description
1 polymer ?
#
loop_
_entity_poly.entity_id
_entity_poly.type
_entity_poly.pdbx_seq_one_letter_code
_entity_poly.pdbx_strand_id
1 'polypeptide(L)'
;MNVKIDVAECWIDVLEAQQWLSGDTASGAIVTFIGQVRNHNLDDTVTALTLEHYPAMTQRTLSDIADQANERWTLGRIYIYHRVGRLEPGEPIVFVGVSSAHRDASFEAARFIMDILKTSAPFWKKEQTAHGERWLDARASDERAAHAWSD
;
A
#
# COMPACT_ATOMS: atom_id res chain seq x y z
N MET A 1 6.58 19.13 -0.46
CA MET A 1 5.95 18.19 -1.40
C MET A 1 4.76 17.56 -0.71
N ASN A 2 3.66 17.38 -1.43
CA ASN A 2 2.41 16.84 -0.87
C ASN A 2 2.35 15.31 -0.93
N VAL A 3 3.29 14.67 -1.64
CA VAL A 3 3.39 13.21 -1.74
C VAL A 3 4.69 12.76 -1.08
N LYS A 4 4.61 11.70 -0.28
CA LYS A 4 5.74 10.99 0.33
C LYS A 4 5.64 9.51 -0.04
N ILE A 5 6.74 8.91 -0.47
CA ILE A 5 6.79 7.50 -0.88
C ILE A 5 8.09 6.88 -0.39
N ASP A 6 7.96 5.81 0.37
CA ASP A 6 9.09 5.10 0.97
C ASP A 6 8.93 3.58 0.82
N VAL A 7 10.02 2.89 0.49
CA VAL A 7 10.09 1.44 0.46
C VAL A 7 11.31 0.99 1.24
N ALA A 8 11.12 0.23 2.32
CA ALA A 8 12.20 -0.15 3.24
C ALA A 8 11.91 -1.49 3.93
N GLU A 9 12.91 -2.04 4.62
CA GLU A 9 12.74 -3.27 5.41
C GLU A 9 12.17 -3.00 6.81
N CYS A 10 12.44 -1.82 7.39
CA CYS A 10 12.01 -1.45 8.74
C CYS A 10 10.66 -0.73 8.72
N TRP A 11 9.76 -1.10 9.64
CA TRP A 11 8.45 -0.45 9.74
C TRP A 11 8.58 1.02 10.19
N ILE A 12 7.61 1.84 9.78
CA ILE A 12 7.55 3.27 10.09
C ILE A 12 6.94 3.54 11.47
N ASP A 13 7.22 4.72 12.01
CA ASP A 13 6.41 5.32 13.08
C ASP A 13 5.10 5.86 12.48
N VAL A 14 3.98 5.21 12.84
CA VAL A 14 2.65 5.57 12.33
C VAL A 14 2.18 6.93 12.85
N LEU A 15 2.60 7.33 14.06
CA LEU A 15 2.24 8.62 14.61
C LEU A 15 2.98 9.74 13.88
N GLU A 16 4.26 9.56 13.58
CA GLU A 16 5.02 10.52 12.76
C GLU A 16 4.40 10.64 11.35
N ALA A 17 4.01 9.52 10.75
CA ALA A 17 3.32 9.50 9.47
C ALA A 17 1.99 10.28 9.52
N GLN A 18 1.19 10.09 10.57
CA GLN A 18 -0.07 10.81 10.76
C GLN A 18 0.15 12.31 10.99
N GLN A 19 1.15 12.69 11.80
CA GLN A 19 1.52 14.09 12.02
C GLN A 19 1.91 14.76 10.71
N TRP A 20 2.72 14.08 9.89
CA TRP A 20 3.06 14.58 8.56
C TRP A 20 1.83 14.75 7.67
N LEU A 21 0.88 13.82 7.67
CA LEU A 21 -0.38 13.94 6.89
C LEU A 21 -1.26 15.11 7.34
N SER A 22 -1.25 15.45 8.64
CA SER A 22 -1.99 16.60 9.21
C SER A 22 -1.35 17.96 8.98
N GLY A 23 -0.17 18.02 8.34
CA GLY A 23 0.56 19.27 8.15
C GLY A 23 -0.04 20.23 7.10
N ASP A 24 -1.16 19.88 6.48
CA ASP A 24 -1.93 20.76 5.59
C ASP A 24 -3.18 21.27 6.33
N THR A 25 -3.23 22.57 6.60
CA THR A 25 -4.33 23.21 7.34
C THR A 25 -5.63 23.31 6.54
N ALA A 26 -5.61 23.08 5.22
CA ALA A 26 -6.81 23.01 4.41
C ALA A 26 -7.49 21.63 4.49
N SER A 27 -6.81 20.61 5.01
CA SER A 27 -7.33 19.26 5.13
C SER A 27 -8.15 19.07 6.41
N GLY A 28 -9.43 18.71 6.24
CA GLY A 28 -10.37 18.42 7.33
C GLY A 28 -10.52 16.93 7.65
N ALA A 29 -9.94 16.05 6.84
CA ALA A 29 -10.01 14.60 7.01
C ALA A 29 -8.67 13.93 6.66
N ILE A 30 -8.37 12.85 7.38
CA ILE A 30 -7.23 11.96 7.13
C ILE A 30 -7.77 10.53 7.22
N VAL A 31 -7.50 9.72 6.20
CA VAL A 31 -7.76 8.28 6.20
C VAL A 31 -6.43 7.57 6.10
N THR A 32 -6.22 6.57 6.96
CA THR A 32 -5.07 5.68 6.90
C THR A 32 -5.53 4.23 6.75
N PHE A 33 -4.74 3.47 6.00
CA PHE A 33 -4.89 2.04 5.82
C PHE A 33 -3.56 1.37 6.16
N ILE A 34 -3.62 0.29 6.96
CA ILE A 34 -2.47 -0.57 7.24
C ILE A 34 -2.83 -1.99 6.80
N GLY A 35 -2.07 -2.53 5.86
CA GLY A 35 -2.11 -3.95 5.54
C GLY A 35 -1.18 -4.73 6.45
N GLN A 36 -1.58 -5.94 6.83
CA GLN A 36 -0.78 -6.88 7.63
C GLN A 36 -0.69 -8.24 6.94
N VAL A 37 0.40 -8.96 7.20
CA VAL A 37 0.56 -10.35 6.76
C VAL A 37 -0.44 -11.22 7.51
N ARG A 38 -1.20 -12.05 6.78
CA ARG A 38 -2.18 -12.98 7.38
C ARG A 38 -1.50 -14.31 7.73
N ASN A 39 -2.02 -14.99 8.75
CA ASN A 39 -1.52 -16.29 9.21
C ASN A 39 -1.97 -17.49 8.36
N HIS A 40 -2.80 -17.27 7.35
CA HIS A 40 -3.29 -18.30 6.43
C HIS A 40 -3.31 -17.77 5.00
N ASN A 41 -2.91 -18.62 4.06
CA ASN A 41 -3.05 -18.37 2.63
C ASN A 41 -3.25 -19.73 1.93
N LEU A 42 -4.27 -19.83 1.07
CA LEU A 42 -4.57 -21.06 0.31
C LEU A 42 -4.61 -22.33 1.19
N ASP A 43 -5.29 -22.26 2.34
CA ASP A 43 -5.46 -23.35 3.33
C ASP A 43 -4.20 -23.84 4.06
N ASP A 44 -3.03 -23.24 3.78
CA ASP A 44 -1.77 -23.53 4.48
C ASP A 44 -1.47 -22.49 5.58
N THR A 45 -0.82 -22.96 6.65
CA THR A 45 -0.25 -22.06 7.67
C THR A 45 1.02 -21.42 7.11
N VAL A 46 0.99 -20.10 6.95
CA VAL A 46 2.14 -19.32 6.47
C VAL A 46 3.03 -18.98 7.66
N THR A 47 4.31 -19.34 7.59
CA THR A 47 5.29 -19.02 8.64
C THR A 47 6.04 -17.73 8.33
N ALA A 48 6.20 -17.39 7.05
CA ALA A 48 6.80 -16.13 6.62
C ALA A 48 6.38 -15.75 5.20
N LEU A 49 6.47 -14.46 4.90
CA LEU A 49 6.33 -13.87 3.58
C LEU A 49 7.59 -13.06 3.27
N THR A 50 8.32 -13.40 2.23
CA THR A 50 9.43 -12.59 1.71
C THR A 50 8.94 -11.78 0.53
N LEU A 51 9.19 -10.47 0.59
CA LEU A 51 8.86 -9.51 -0.47
C LEU A 51 10.11 -8.97 -1.13
N GLU A 52 10.19 -9.21 -2.42
CA GLU A 52 11.22 -8.64 -3.30
C GLU A 52 10.59 -7.59 -4.21
N HIS A 53 11.41 -6.62 -4.63
CA HIS A 53 10.95 -5.54 -5.50
C HIS A 53 12.08 -5.02 -6.38
N TYR A 54 11.71 -4.33 -7.47
CA TYR A 54 12.67 -3.60 -8.29
C TYR A 54 12.69 -2.13 -7.84
N PRO A 55 13.74 -1.63 -7.15
CA PRO A 55 13.65 -0.36 -6.42
C PRO A 55 13.22 0.84 -7.27
N ALA A 56 13.88 1.05 -8.41
CA ALA A 56 13.60 2.19 -9.28
C ALA A 56 12.18 2.14 -9.86
N MET A 57 11.74 0.98 -10.33
CA MET A 57 10.41 0.82 -10.92
C MET A 57 9.32 0.89 -9.86
N THR A 58 9.55 0.31 -8.68
CA THR A 58 8.59 0.38 -7.56
C THR A 58 8.34 1.82 -7.15
N GLN A 59 9.40 2.59 -6.92
CA GLN A 59 9.28 3.99 -6.54
C GLN A 59 8.48 4.77 -7.60
N ARG A 60 8.83 4.59 -8.89
CA ARG A 60 8.14 5.24 -10.01
C ARG A 60 6.67 4.86 -10.06
N THR A 61 6.34 3.57 -9.99
CA THR A 61 4.94 3.12 -10.05
C THR A 61 4.12 3.66 -8.88
N LEU A 62 4.66 3.71 -7.67
CA LEU A 62 3.96 4.29 -6.53
C LEU A 62 3.76 5.81 -6.71
N SER A 63 4.71 6.52 -7.31
CA SER A 63 4.55 7.93 -7.68
C SER A 63 3.44 8.11 -8.70
N ASP A 64 3.45 7.33 -9.78
CA ASP A 64 2.43 7.38 -10.83
C ASP A 64 1.02 7.09 -10.27
N ILE A 65 0.90 6.21 -9.27
CA ILE A 65 -0.38 5.94 -8.58
C ILE A 65 -0.84 7.15 -7.76
N ALA A 66 0.07 7.81 -7.03
CA ALA A 66 -0.26 9.00 -6.25
C ALA A 66 -0.66 10.17 -7.17
N ASP A 67 -0.01 10.31 -8.32
CA ASP A 67 -0.34 11.32 -9.32
C ASP A 67 -1.74 11.08 -9.90
N GLN A 68 -2.06 9.84 -10.29
CA GLN A 68 -3.41 9.47 -10.73
C GLN A 68 -4.50 9.74 -9.66
N ALA A 69 -4.19 9.54 -8.37
CA ALA A 69 -5.12 9.89 -7.30
C ALA A 69 -5.35 11.41 -7.22
N ASN A 70 -4.30 12.22 -7.37
CA ASN A 70 -4.42 13.69 -7.40
C ASN A 70 -5.15 14.21 -8.65
N GLU A 71 -5.12 13.48 -9.76
CA GLU A 71 -5.90 13.81 -10.97
C GLU A 71 -7.41 13.60 -10.76
N ARG A 72 -7.78 12.59 -9.94
CA ARG A 72 -9.18 12.22 -9.69
C ARG A 72 -9.82 13.01 -8.54
N TRP A 73 -9.04 13.36 -7.51
CA TRP A 73 -9.55 14.03 -6.32
C TRP A 73 -8.66 15.21 -5.91
N THR A 74 -9.26 16.26 -5.35
CA THR A 74 -8.51 17.33 -4.68
C THR A 74 -8.02 16.85 -3.31
N LEU A 75 -6.77 16.42 -3.25
CA LEU A 75 -6.15 15.87 -2.04
C LEU A 75 -5.15 16.85 -1.41
N GLY A 76 -4.97 16.72 -0.11
CA GLY A 76 -3.96 17.43 0.67
C GLY A 76 -2.61 16.73 0.54
N ARG A 77 -2.33 15.79 1.46
CA ARG A 77 -1.11 15.00 1.48
C ARG A 77 -1.38 13.50 1.27
N ILE A 78 -0.48 12.83 0.56
CA ILE A 78 -0.49 11.39 0.33
C ILE A 78 0.82 10.82 0.86
N TYR A 79 0.74 9.75 1.66
CA TYR A 79 1.90 8.98 2.08
C TYR A 79 1.67 7.50 1.77
N ILE A 80 2.49 6.94 0.87
CA ILE A 80 2.53 5.51 0.58
C ILE A 80 3.83 4.95 1.11
N TYR A 81 3.75 3.98 2.01
CA TYR A 81 4.90 3.24 2.50
C TYR A 81 4.68 1.75 2.27
N HIS A 82 5.70 1.05 1.75
CA HIS A 82 5.64 -0.40 1.60
C HIS A 82 6.88 -1.06 2.20
N ARG A 83 6.67 -2.11 2.99
CA ARG A 83 7.75 -2.91 3.57
C ARG A 83 8.22 -3.97 2.58
N VAL A 84 9.52 -4.22 2.52
CA VAL A 84 10.15 -5.31 1.75
C VAL A 84 10.97 -6.21 2.69
N GLY A 85 11.52 -7.29 2.17
CA GLY A 85 12.26 -8.28 2.96
C GLY A 85 11.33 -9.32 3.58
N ARG A 86 11.79 -9.97 4.65
CA ARG A 86 11.04 -11.04 5.31
C ARG A 86 10.07 -10.48 6.36
N LEU A 87 8.82 -10.94 6.30
CA LEU A 87 7.76 -10.61 7.25
C LEU A 87 7.10 -11.87 7.82
N GLU A 88 6.60 -11.76 9.04
CA GLU A 88 5.85 -12.79 9.76
C GLU A 88 4.35 -12.44 9.86
N PRO A 89 3.47 -13.44 10.07
CA PRO A 89 2.06 -13.18 10.31
C PRO A 89 1.82 -12.15 11.43
N GLY A 90 0.90 -11.21 11.16
CA GLY A 90 0.60 -10.08 12.05
C GLY A 90 1.49 -8.86 11.85
N GLU A 91 2.63 -8.99 11.16
CA GLU A 91 3.47 -7.84 10.87
C GLU A 91 2.84 -6.92 9.82
N PRO A 92 2.98 -5.60 9.97
CA PRO A 92 2.51 -4.63 9.00
C PRO A 92 3.41 -4.63 7.75
N ILE A 93 2.76 -4.52 6.59
CA ILE A 93 3.40 -4.67 5.28
C ILE A 93 3.26 -3.43 4.39
N VAL A 94 2.18 -2.67 4.53
CA VAL A 94 1.90 -1.48 3.72
C VAL A 94 1.12 -0.47 4.54
N PHE A 95 1.45 0.80 4.36
CA PHE A 95 0.73 1.95 4.90
C PHE A 95 0.34 2.88 3.75
N VAL A 96 -0.92 3.29 3.72
CA VAL A 96 -1.41 4.34 2.83
C VAL A 96 -2.13 5.35 3.69
N GLY A 97 -1.74 6.62 3.60
CA GLY A 97 -2.41 7.73 4.26
C GLY A 97 -2.75 8.83 3.28
N VAL A 98 -3.98 9.35 3.34
CA VAL A 98 -4.47 10.40 2.45
C VAL A 98 -5.24 11.44 3.25
N SER A 99 -4.86 12.71 3.14
CA SER A 99 -5.62 13.84 3.68
C SER A 99 -6.35 14.61 2.59
N SER A 100 -7.48 15.23 2.95
CA SER A 100 -8.29 16.06 2.06
C SER A 100 -9.24 16.96 2.86
N ALA A 101 -9.92 17.91 2.21
CA ALA A 101 -10.88 18.80 2.86
C ALA A 101 -12.06 18.04 3.49
N HIS A 102 -12.54 16.98 2.85
CA HIS A 102 -13.69 16.19 3.29
C HIS A 102 -13.42 14.69 3.17
N ARG A 103 -13.92 13.92 4.15
CA ARG A 103 -13.60 12.49 4.31
C ARG A 103 -13.79 11.63 3.05
N ASP A 104 -14.78 11.97 2.21
CA ASP A 104 -15.17 11.11 1.08
C ASP A 104 -14.00 10.98 0.08
N ALA A 105 -13.32 12.09 -0.25
CA ALA A 105 -12.13 12.08 -1.09
C ALA A 105 -10.97 11.28 -0.47
N SER A 106 -10.74 11.40 0.83
CA SER A 106 -9.71 10.61 1.53
C SER A 106 -10.01 9.10 1.52
N PHE A 107 -11.27 8.70 1.71
CA PHE A 107 -11.67 7.28 1.66
C PHE A 107 -11.53 6.70 0.25
N GLU A 108 -12.05 7.39 -0.76
CA GLU A 108 -12.00 6.93 -2.15
C GLU A 108 -10.55 6.85 -2.65
N ALA A 109 -9.74 7.88 -2.42
CA ALA A 109 -8.34 7.90 -2.83
C ALA A 109 -7.51 6.82 -2.12
N ALA A 110 -7.68 6.61 -0.81
CA ALA A 110 -6.95 5.56 -0.09
C ALA A 110 -7.29 4.16 -0.63
N ARG A 111 -8.56 3.93 -0.97
CA ARG A 111 -9.01 2.68 -1.58
C ARG A 111 -8.46 2.51 -3.00
N PHE A 112 -8.56 3.54 -3.83
CA PHE A 112 -8.01 3.56 -5.19
C PHE A 112 -6.52 3.21 -5.18
N ILE A 113 -5.72 3.90 -4.35
CA ILE A 113 -4.28 3.65 -4.23
C ILE A 113 -4.02 2.18 -3.88
N MET A 114 -4.75 1.63 -2.92
CA MET A 114 -4.57 0.23 -2.51
C MET A 114 -4.96 -0.77 -3.61
N ASP A 115 -6.03 -0.51 -4.35
CA ASP A 115 -6.49 -1.39 -5.42
C ASP A 115 -5.48 -1.39 -6.59
N ILE A 116 -5.00 -0.22 -7.01
CA ILE A 116 -4.00 -0.12 -8.10
C ILE A 116 -2.61 -0.62 -7.67
N LEU A 117 -2.19 -0.34 -6.43
CA LEU A 117 -0.89 -0.80 -5.91
C LEU A 117 -0.78 -2.33 -5.99
N LYS A 118 -1.85 -3.04 -5.62
CA LYS A 118 -1.86 -4.51 -5.60
C LYS A 118 -1.71 -5.17 -6.98
N THR A 119 -2.04 -4.46 -8.05
CA THR A 119 -1.96 -4.98 -9.42
C THR A 119 -0.75 -4.47 -10.19
N SER A 120 -0.33 -3.24 -9.92
CA SER A 120 0.61 -2.52 -10.78
C SER A 120 2.02 -2.46 -10.20
N ALA A 121 2.17 -2.50 -8.88
CA ALA A 121 3.49 -2.37 -8.26
C ALA A 121 4.30 -3.69 -8.38
N PRO A 122 5.57 -3.63 -8.82
CA PRO A 122 6.39 -4.81 -9.08
C PRO A 122 6.94 -5.41 -7.77
N PHE A 123 6.04 -6.01 -6.99
CA PHE A 123 6.34 -6.74 -5.76
C PHE A 123 6.17 -8.25 -6.01
N TRP A 124 7.22 -9.01 -5.77
CA TRP A 124 7.18 -10.47 -5.83
C TRP A 124 7.09 -11.05 -4.44
N LYS A 125 6.08 -11.90 -4.22
CA LYS A 125 5.76 -12.49 -2.93
C LYS A 125 6.15 -13.95 -2.93
N LYS A 126 7.05 -14.32 -2.03
CA LYS A 126 7.41 -15.71 -1.75
C LYS A 126 6.94 -16.07 -0.35
N GLU A 127 6.10 -17.08 -0.22
CA GLU A 127 5.67 -17.55 1.10
C GLU A 127 6.43 -18.80 1.51
N GLN A 128 6.64 -18.92 2.81
CA GLN A 128 7.22 -20.07 3.47
C GLN A 128 6.13 -20.80 4.24
N THR A 129 6.06 -22.12 4.03
CA THR A 129 5.11 -23.03 4.69
C THR A 129 5.86 -24.18 5.33
N ALA A 130 5.16 -25.06 6.06
CA ALA A 130 5.73 -26.30 6.59
C ALA A 130 6.24 -27.25 5.48
N HIS A 131 5.76 -27.10 4.24
CA HIS A 131 6.09 -27.96 3.11
C HIS A 131 7.17 -27.36 2.18
N GLY A 132 7.66 -26.15 2.48
CA GLY A 132 8.68 -25.46 1.69
C GLY A 132 8.26 -24.04 1.28
N GLU A 133 9.02 -23.47 0.35
CA GLU A 133 8.79 -22.13 -0.19
C GLU A 133 8.06 -22.19 -1.55
N ARG A 134 7.14 -21.25 -1.79
CA ARG A 134 6.51 -21.06 -3.11
C ARG A 134 6.33 -19.58 -3.44
N TRP A 135 6.45 -19.26 -4.72
CA TRP A 135 6.10 -17.94 -5.25
C TRP A 135 4.58 -17.83 -5.42
N LEU A 136 4.04 -16.66 -5.11
CA LEU A 136 2.63 -16.36 -5.23
C LEU A 136 2.33 -15.63 -6.52
N ASP A 137 1.33 -16.11 -7.25
CA ASP A 137 0.78 -15.42 -8.40
C ASP A 137 -0.13 -14.25 -7.98
N ALA A 138 -0.33 -13.31 -8.91
CA ALA A 138 -1.32 -12.27 -8.77
C ALA A 138 -2.74 -12.88 -8.66
N ARG A 139 -3.61 -12.24 -7.85
CA ARG A 139 -4.98 -12.72 -7.66
C ARG A 139 -5.92 -12.02 -8.63
N ALA A 140 -6.75 -12.79 -9.33
CA ALA A 140 -7.79 -12.24 -10.23
C ALA A 140 -8.79 -11.29 -9.52
N SER A 141 -8.93 -11.38 -8.20
CA SER A 141 -9.74 -10.43 -7.42
C SER A 141 -9.14 -9.03 -7.37
N ASP A 142 -7.81 -8.95 -7.31
CA ASP A 142 -7.10 -7.67 -7.27
C ASP A 142 -7.19 -6.99 -8.65
N GLU A 143 -7.07 -7.75 -9.74
CA GLU A 143 -7.29 -7.26 -11.11
C GLU A 143 -8.69 -6.68 -11.31
N ARG A 144 -9.73 -7.37 -10.84
CA ARG A 144 -11.11 -6.86 -10.91
C ARG A 144 -11.30 -5.56 -10.13
N ALA A 145 -10.66 -5.43 -8.96
CA ALA A 145 -10.73 -4.22 -8.16
C ALA A 145 -10.05 -3.04 -8.86
N ALA A 146 -8.87 -3.26 -9.46
CA ALA A 146 -8.19 -2.23 -10.25
C ALA A 146 -9.00 -1.83 -11.50
N HIS A 147 -9.59 -2.79 -12.19
CA HIS A 147 -10.44 -2.52 -13.36
C HIS A 147 -11.68 -1.68 -13.05
N ALA A 148 -12.22 -1.75 -11.82
CA ALA A 148 -13.35 -0.92 -11.41
C ALA A 148 -13.05 0.59 -11.41
N TRP A 149 -11.77 0.97 -11.54
CA TRP A 149 -11.31 2.36 -11.64
C TRP A 149 -10.95 2.77 -13.08
N SER A 150 -11.17 1.91 -14.08
CA SER A 150 -10.83 2.20 -15.49
C SER A 150 -11.84 3.09 -16.21
N ASP A 151 -12.95 3.42 -15.54
CA ASP A 151 -13.95 4.40 -15.95
C ASP A 151 -13.72 5.76 -15.26
#